data_AF-A0A1M3KRJ3-F1
#
_entry.id   AF-A0A1M3KRJ3-F1
#
_cell.length_a   1.000
_cell.length_b   1.000
_cell.length_c   1.000
_cell.angle_alpha   90.00
_cell.angle_beta   90.00
_cell.angle_gamma   90.00
#
_symmetry.space_group_name_H-M   'P 1'
#
loop_
_entity.id
_entity.type
_entity.pdbx_description
1 polymer ?
#
loop_
_entity_poly.entity_id
_entity_poly.type
_entity_poly.pdbx_seq_one_letter_code
_entity_poly.pdbx_strand_id
1 'polypeptide(L)'
;MFSKGFGRYVVEGDAIACEVDGFTVTATLYRDDCGDRPDERQDGFWPSLDPQSAGYIGPKSKRTLARHWAKAKRVMDAWLADEWHYYGVSLTVEREDVKLVHRYEVALWGIEGNYPDDDNAYLGEVANELLDEALGMARERISRLCAA
;
A
#
# COMPACT_ATOMS: atom_id res chain seq x y z
N MET A 1 3.36 17.18 -4.14
CA MET A 1 2.48 15.99 -4.23
C MET A 1 2.79 15.22 -5.50
N PHE A 2 2.64 13.90 -5.47
CA PHE A 2 2.81 13.07 -6.66
C PHE A 2 1.69 13.36 -7.66
N SER A 3 2.04 13.75 -8.88
CA SER A 3 1.09 14.03 -9.97
C SER A 3 0.79 12.82 -10.86
N LYS A 4 1.62 11.77 -10.75
CA LYS A 4 1.44 10.48 -11.39
C LYS A 4 1.18 9.43 -10.33
N GLY A 5 0.17 8.59 -10.53
CA GLY A 5 -0.04 7.38 -9.74
C GLY A 5 0.78 6.22 -10.28
N PHE A 6 0.75 5.11 -9.54
CA PHE A 6 1.26 3.82 -10.02
C PHE A 6 0.41 3.28 -11.18
N GLY A 7 0.94 2.30 -11.90
CA GLY A 7 0.23 1.64 -12.99
C GLY A 7 -0.93 0.79 -12.50
N ARG A 8 -1.84 0.44 -13.42
CA ARG A 8 -2.94 -0.51 -13.17
C ARG A 8 -2.49 -1.90 -12.76
N TYR A 9 -1.27 -2.25 -13.12
CA TYR A 9 -0.59 -3.45 -12.64
C TYR A 9 0.78 -3.01 -12.15
N VAL A 10 1.15 -3.46 -10.95
CA VAL A 10 2.40 -3.10 -10.29
C VAL A 10 3.22 -4.33 -9.93
N VAL A 11 4.52 -4.14 -9.87
CA VAL A 11 5.48 -5.14 -9.37
C VAL A 11 6.44 -4.50 -8.38
N GLU A 12 7.20 -5.33 -7.67
CA GLU A 12 8.29 -4.85 -6.82
C GLU A 12 9.28 -4.00 -7.63
N GLY A 13 9.66 -2.85 -7.06
CA GLY A 13 10.57 -1.89 -7.66
C GLY A 13 9.90 -0.82 -8.52
N ASP A 14 8.60 -0.95 -8.83
CA ASP A 14 7.87 0.13 -9.50
C ASP A 14 7.93 1.41 -8.65
N ALA A 15 8.17 2.54 -9.34
CA ALA A 15 8.44 3.80 -8.68
C ALA A 15 7.80 4.99 -9.40
N ILE A 16 7.39 5.97 -8.59
CA ILE A 16 6.96 7.30 -9.04
C ILE A 16 7.79 8.35 -8.30
N ALA A 17 8.00 9.50 -8.94
CA ALA A 17 8.79 10.59 -8.37
C ALA A 17 8.04 11.92 -8.46
N CYS A 18 8.33 12.82 -7.52
CA CYS A 18 7.94 14.21 -7.59
C CYS A 18 9.04 15.13 -7.04
N GLU A 19 9.00 16.39 -7.46
CA GLU A 19 9.87 17.45 -6.99
C GLU A 19 9.10 18.35 -6.02
N VAL A 20 9.67 18.61 -4.85
CA VAL A 20 9.10 19.52 -3.84
C VAL A 20 10.22 20.34 -3.21
N ASP A 21 10.17 21.67 -3.33
CA ASP A 21 11.16 22.59 -2.73
C ASP A 21 12.65 22.25 -3.00
N GLY A 22 12.93 21.70 -4.19
CA GLY A 22 14.29 21.28 -4.58
C GLY A 22 14.72 19.91 -4.01
N PHE A 23 13.79 19.16 -3.43
CA PHE A 23 13.96 17.75 -3.10
C PHE A 23 13.33 16.87 -4.17
N THR A 24 14.08 15.87 -4.62
CA THR A 24 13.55 14.74 -5.37
C THR A 24 13.03 13.70 -4.39
N VAL A 25 11.72 13.45 -4.41
CA VAL A 25 11.08 12.41 -3.60
C VAL A 25 10.67 11.26 -4.51
N THR A 26 11.13 10.05 -4.20
CA THR A 26 10.79 8.83 -4.94
C THR A 26 10.03 7.88 -4.03
N ALA A 27 8.79 7.54 -4.40
CA ALA A 27 8.03 6.46 -3.80
C ALA A 27 8.28 5.18 -4.59
N THR A 28 8.66 4.10 -3.91
CA THR A 28 8.97 2.79 -4.50
C THR A 28 8.16 1.70 -3.81
N LEU A 29 7.63 0.77 -4.59
CA LEU A 29 6.92 -0.41 -4.09
C LEU A 29 7.90 -1.53 -3.77
N TYR A 30 7.72 -2.15 -2.60
CA TYR A 30 8.45 -3.34 -2.19
C TYR A 30 7.46 -4.42 -1.81
N ARG A 31 7.65 -5.65 -2.27
CA ARG A 31 6.75 -6.75 -1.88
C ARG A 31 6.88 -6.96 -0.37
N ASP A 32 5.75 -7.05 0.33
CA ASP A 32 5.69 -7.38 1.75
C ASP A 32 6.07 -8.87 1.89
N ASP A 33 6.93 -9.19 2.86
CA ASP A 33 7.40 -10.56 3.11
C ASP A 33 6.43 -11.34 4.02
N CYS A 34 5.37 -10.70 4.49
CA CYS A 34 4.30 -11.35 5.23
C CYS A 34 3.55 -12.36 4.36
N GLY A 35 3.68 -13.64 4.71
CA GLY A 35 3.00 -14.76 4.05
C GLY A 35 1.58 -15.02 4.55
N ASP A 36 1.07 -14.22 5.48
CA ASP A 36 -0.28 -14.37 6.03
C ASP A 36 -1.32 -14.18 4.93
N ARG A 37 -2.25 -15.11 4.86
CA ARG A 37 -3.33 -15.07 3.88
C ARG A 37 -4.33 -13.95 4.22
N PRO A 38 -5.11 -13.50 3.23
CA PRO A 38 -6.14 -12.48 3.46
C PRO A 38 -7.13 -12.85 4.57
N ASP A 39 -7.50 -14.14 4.69
CA ASP A 39 -8.40 -14.62 5.74
C ASP A 39 -7.75 -14.79 7.12
N GLU A 40 -6.43 -14.70 7.21
CA GLU A 40 -5.66 -14.68 8.45
C GLU A 40 -5.44 -13.25 8.95
N ARG A 41 -5.27 -12.28 8.02
CA ARG A 41 -5.08 -10.86 8.32
C ARG A 41 -6.40 -10.09 8.54
N GLN A 42 -7.44 -10.41 7.78
CA GLN A 42 -8.68 -9.65 7.77
C GLN A 42 -9.79 -10.40 8.48
N ASP A 43 -10.12 -9.94 9.69
CA ASP A 43 -11.27 -10.46 10.40
C ASP A 43 -12.56 -10.24 9.58
N GLY A 44 -13.38 -11.29 9.48
CA GLY A 44 -14.58 -11.28 8.66
C GLY A 44 -14.37 -11.34 7.14
N PHE A 45 -13.18 -11.70 6.66
CA PHE A 45 -12.92 -11.95 5.23
C PHE A 45 -13.96 -12.89 4.60
N TRP A 46 -14.30 -13.98 5.31
CA TRP A 46 -15.31 -14.92 4.88
C TRP A 46 -16.72 -14.47 5.30
N PRO A 47 -17.61 -14.14 4.35
CA PRO A 47 -18.92 -13.58 4.68
C PRO A 47 -19.86 -14.65 5.28
N SER A 48 -20.69 -14.23 6.22
CA SER A 48 -21.59 -15.10 6.97
C SER A 48 -22.95 -14.44 7.23
N LEU A 49 -23.98 -15.27 7.42
CA LEU A 49 -25.29 -14.85 7.92
C LEU A 49 -25.46 -15.13 9.43
N ASP A 50 -24.47 -15.75 10.07
CA ASP A 50 -24.44 -15.94 11.51
C ASP A 50 -24.06 -14.63 12.21
N PRO A 51 -24.93 -14.07 13.08
CA PRO A 51 -24.64 -12.85 13.84
C PRO A 51 -23.43 -12.95 14.78
N GLN A 52 -22.97 -14.15 15.12
CA GLN A 52 -21.78 -14.37 15.96
C GLN A 52 -20.48 -14.50 15.15
N SER A 53 -20.56 -14.59 13.83
CA SER A 53 -19.41 -14.68 12.95
C SER A 53 -18.87 -13.28 12.67
N ALA A 54 -17.54 -13.10 12.70
CA ALA A 54 -16.91 -11.82 12.33
C ALA A 54 -17.30 -11.33 10.93
N GLY A 55 -17.48 -12.27 9.98
CA GLY A 55 -17.95 -11.95 8.63
C GLY A 55 -19.46 -11.66 8.51
N TYR A 56 -20.18 -11.38 9.60
CA TYR A 56 -21.63 -11.16 9.56
C TYR A 56 -22.00 -9.98 8.65
N ILE A 57 -22.70 -10.26 7.56
CA ILE A 57 -23.09 -9.22 6.58
C ILE A 57 -24.47 -8.59 6.87
N GLY A 58 -25.01 -8.82 8.07
CA GLY A 58 -26.37 -8.44 8.44
C GLY A 58 -27.43 -9.46 8.00
N PRO A 59 -28.72 -9.17 8.26
CA PRO A 59 -29.84 -10.06 7.95
C PRO A 59 -30.18 -10.02 6.44
N LYS A 60 -29.24 -10.49 5.61
CA LYS A 60 -29.36 -10.48 4.15
C LYS A 60 -29.86 -11.83 3.63
N SER A 61 -30.27 -11.85 2.36
CA SER A 61 -30.71 -13.09 1.69
C SER A 61 -29.53 -14.04 1.44
N LYS A 62 -29.82 -15.35 1.30
CA LYS A 62 -28.83 -16.34 0.83
C LYS A 62 -28.23 -15.99 -0.53
N ARG A 63 -29.00 -15.34 -1.41
CA ARG A 63 -28.52 -14.84 -2.71
C ARG A 63 -27.46 -13.76 -2.53
N THR A 64 -27.67 -12.84 -1.59
CA THR A 64 -26.69 -11.82 -1.23
C THR A 64 -25.43 -12.50 -0.70
N LEU A 65 -25.56 -13.42 0.27
CA LEU A 65 -24.44 -14.19 0.80
C LEU A 65 -23.62 -14.86 -0.31
N ALA A 66 -24.26 -15.55 -1.26
CA ALA A 66 -23.57 -16.21 -2.37
C ALA A 66 -22.74 -15.23 -3.23
N ARG A 67 -23.23 -14.00 -3.45
CA ARG A 67 -22.49 -12.97 -4.17
C ARG A 67 -21.28 -12.47 -3.38
N HIS A 68 -21.41 -12.27 -2.07
CA HIS A 68 -20.28 -11.89 -1.22
C HIS A 68 -19.24 -13.02 -1.15
N TRP A 69 -19.68 -14.27 -1.01
CA TRP A 69 -18.82 -15.46 -1.07
C TRP A 69 -18.06 -15.54 -2.38
N ALA A 70 -18.74 -15.34 -3.51
CA ALA A 70 -18.08 -15.33 -4.82
C ALA A 70 -17.02 -14.23 -4.93
N LYS A 71 -17.25 -13.04 -4.34
CA LYS A 71 -16.23 -11.97 -4.30
C LYS A 71 -15.03 -12.37 -3.43
N ALA A 72 -15.26 -12.78 -2.18
CA ALA A 72 -14.20 -13.20 -1.26
C ALA A 72 -13.38 -14.37 -1.84
N LYS A 73 -14.05 -15.33 -2.49
CA LYS A 73 -13.39 -16.43 -3.16
C LYS A 73 -12.50 -15.95 -4.31
N ARG A 74 -12.94 -15.00 -5.15
CA ARG A 74 -12.07 -14.44 -6.22
C ARG A 74 -10.81 -13.79 -5.65
N VAL A 75 -10.94 -13.06 -4.55
CA VAL A 75 -9.79 -12.44 -3.87
C VAL A 75 -8.81 -13.51 -3.37
N MET A 76 -9.33 -14.57 -2.73
CA MET A 76 -8.50 -15.66 -2.25
C MET A 76 -7.87 -16.47 -3.38
N ASP A 77 -8.63 -16.77 -4.44
CA ASP A 77 -8.12 -17.51 -5.60
C ASP A 77 -6.99 -16.75 -6.29
N ALA A 78 -7.14 -15.43 -6.48
CA ALA A 78 -6.10 -14.57 -7.06
C ALA A 78 -4.86 -14.48 -6.16
N TRP A 79 -5.03 -14.43 -4.83
CA TRP A 79 -3.92 -14.49 -3.88
C TRP A 79 -3.14 -15.81 -4.02
N LEU A 80 -3.85 -16.94 -4.03
CA LEU A 80 -3.27 -18.27 -4.18
C LEU A 80 -2.59 -18.47 -5.55
N ALA A 81 -2.98 -17.68 -6.56
CA ALA A 81 -2.40 -17.68 -7.90
C ALA A 81 -1.24 -16.68 -8.07
N ASP A 82 -0.79 -16.01 -6.99
CA ASP A 82 0.27 -14.99 -7.01
C ASP A 82 -0.09 -13.75 -7.85
N GLU A 83 -1.39 -13.48 -8.07
CA GLU A 83 -1.85 -12.38 -8.95
C GLU A 83 -1.90 -11.02 -8.24
N TRP A 84 -1.99 -11.02 -6.90
CA TRP A 84 -1.94 -9.82 -6.07
C TRP A 84 -1.20 -10.08 -4.76
N HIS A 85 -0.58 -9.03 -4.21
CA HIS A 85 0.33 -9.11 -3.06
C HIS A 85 0.10 -7.96 -2.10
N TYR A 86 0.55 -8.12 -0.86
CA TYR A 86 0.82 -6.97 0.00
C TYR A 86 2.15 -6.33 -0.39
N TYR A 87 2.20 -5.00 -0.33
CA TYR A 87 3.33 -4.17 -0.64
C TYR A 87 3.60 -3.17 0.49
N GLY A 88 4.85 -2.72 0.56
CA GLY A 88 5.25 -1.50 1.21
C GLY A 88 5.41 -0.37 0.21
N VAL A 89 4.85 0.79 0.52
CA VAL A 89 5.15 2.05 -0.15
C VAL A 89 6.24 2.75 0.66
N SER A 90 7.45 2.86 0.12
CA SER A 90 8.57 3.53 0.81
C SER A 90 9.03 4.77 0.05
N LEU A 91 9.20 5.87 0.77
CA LEU A 91 9.71 7.12 0.23
C LEU A 91 11.20 7.25 0.51
N THR A 92 11.93 7.70 -0.51
CA THR A 92 13.29 8.21 -0.37
C THR A 92 13.33 9.67 -0.79
N VAL A 93 14.23 10.44 -0.18
CA VAL A 93 14.38 11.87 -0.45
C VAL A 93 15.84 12.15 -0.76
N GLU A 94 16.07 12.89 -1.84
CA GLU A 94 17.39 13.31 -2.29
C GLU A 94 17.41 14.80 -2.61
N ARG A 95 18.56 15.43 -2.42
CA ARG A 95 18.83 16.78 -2.92
C ARG A 95 20.28 16.88 -3.37
N GLU A 96 20.50 17.33 -4.60
CA GLU A 96 21.86 17.51 -5.17
C GLU A 96 22.73 16.25 -4.99
N ASP A 97 22.18 15.08 -5.38
CA ASP A 97 22.80 13.74 -5.25
C ASP A 97 23.06 13.26 -3.81
N VAL A 98 22.67 14.03 -2.79
CA VAL A 98 22.74 13.62 -1.38
C VAL A 98 21.46 12.93 -0.97
N LYS A 99 21.54 11.62 -0.67
CA LYS A 99 20.43 10.86 -0.11
C LYS A 99 20.17 11.30 1.33
N LEU A 100 19.01 11.88 1.57
CA LEU A 100 18.59 12.42 2.86
C LEU A 100 17.59 11.52 3.56
N VAL A 101 16.78 10.75 2.86
CA VAL A 101 15.92 9.70 3.45
C VAL A 101 16.15 8.42 2.67
N HIS A 102 16.53 7.36 3.38
CA HIS A 102 16.86 6.06 2.83
C HIS A 102 15.63 5.15 2.81
N ARG A 103 15.76 4.07 2.05
CA ARG A 103 14.74 3.03 1.93
C ARG A 103 14.28 2.56 3.32
N TYR A 104 12.95 2.42 3.46
CA TYR A 104 12.24 1.98 4.66
C TYR A 104 12.25 2.93 5.86
N GLU A 105 12.93 4.07 5.78
CA GLU A 105 12.90 5.04 6.89
C GLU A 105 11.56 5.76 6.99
N VAL A 106 10.89 5.95 5.85
CA VAL A 106 9.50 6.39 5.76
C VAL A 106 8.78 5.42 4.83
N ALA A 107 7.96 4.55 5.41
CA ALA A 107 7.24 3.54 4.68
C ALA A 107 5.97 3.10 5.40
N LEU A 108 4.96 2.69 4.61
CA LEU A 108 3.78 2.00 5.10
C LEU A 108 3.69 0.63 4.42
N TRP A 109 3.44 -0.42 5.21
CA TRP A 109 3.43 -1.82 4.79
C TRP A 109 2.03 -2.43 4.89
N GLY A 110 1.86 -3.63 4.32
CA GLY A 110 0.58 -4.34 4.33
C GLY A 110 -0.47 -3.75 3.41
N ILE A 111 -0.05 -3.04 2.35
CA ILE A 111 -0.95 -2.39 1.40
C ILE A 111 -1.19 -3.29 0.20
N GLU A 112 -2.44 -3.50 -0.19
CA GLU A 112 -2.77 -4.35 -1.33
C GLU A 112 -2.29 -3.74 -2.66
N GLY A 113 -1.60 -4.54 -3.48
CA GLY A 113 -1.24 -4.21 -4.86
C GLY A 113 -1.74 -5.29 -5.82
N ASN A 114 -2.35 -4.85 -6.91
CA ASN A 114 -3.08 -5.64 -7.90
C ASN A 114 -4.34 -6.33 -7.36
N TYR A 115 -4.94 -5.76 -6.31
CA TYR A 115 -6.15 -6.33 -5.71
C TYR A 115 -7.26 -6.51 -6.77
N PRO A 116 -8.00 -7.63 -6.76
CA PRO A 116 -8.99 -7.87 -7.81
C PRO A 116 -10.04 -6.77 -7.90
N ASP A 117 -10.34 -6.37 -9.14
CA ASP A 117 -11.27 -5.28 -9.49
C ASP A 117 -10.79 -3.87 -9.08
N ASP A 118 -9.54 -3.70 -8.64
CA ASP A 118 -8.89 -2.40 -8.29
C ASP A 118 -7.95 -1.90 -9.42
N ASP A 119 -7.55 -0.63 -9.38
CA ASP A 119 -6.61 0.00 -10.30
C ASP A 119 -5.32 0.51 -9.64
N ASN A 120 -5.12 0.21 -8.35
CA ASN A 120 -3.97 0.59 -7.53
C ASN A 120 -3.85 2.11 -7.24
N ALA A 121 -4.89 2.91 -7.49
CA ALA A 121 -4.83 4.35 -7.22
C ALA A 121 -4.44 4.68 -5.77
N TYR A 122 -4.90 3.87 -4.81
CA TYR A 122 -4.61 4.02 -3.37
C TYR A 122 -3.10 4.00 -3.04
N LEU A 123 -2.27 3.29 -3.80
CA LEU A 123 -0.81 3.29 -3.58
C LEU A 123 -0.20 4.70 -3.72
N GLY A 124 -0.76 5.51 -4.63
CA GLY A 124 -0.38 6.92 -4.78
C GLY A 124 -0.92 7.81 -3.67
N GLU A 125 -2.07 7.48 -3.08
CA GLU A 125 -2.62 8.17 -1.91
C GLU A 125 -1.71 7.96 -0.70
N VAL A 126 -1.34 6.70 -0.41
CA VAL A 126 -0.36 6.36 0.63
C VAL A 126 0.96 7.11 0.43
N ALA A 127 1.47 7.17 -0.81
CA ALA A 127 2.69 7.92 -1.10
C ALA A 127 2.56 9.42 -0.79
N ASN A 128 1.39 10.01 -1.00
CA ASN A 128 1.13 11.41 -0.65
C ASN A 128 0.94 11.61 0.86
N GLU A 129 0.33 10.65 1.57
CA GLU A 129 0.21 10.68 3.04
C GLU A 129 1.58 10.67 3.72
N LEU A 130 2.54 9.91 3.18
CA LEU A 130 3.92 9.81 3.69
C LEU A 130 4.81 11.02 3.31
N LEU A 131 4.36 11.88 2.41
CA LEU A 131 5.21 12.91 1.80
C LEU A 131 5.70 13.95 2.81
N ASP A 132 4.82 14.43 3.68
CA ASP A 132 5.15 15.47 4.66
C ASP A 132 6.15 14.95 5.70
N GLU A 133 6.01 13.69 6.12
CA GLU A 133 6.95 13.02 7.03
C GLU A 133 8.34 12.90 6.38
N ALA A 134 8.41 12.43 5.14
CA ALA A 134 9.67 12.28 4.40
C ALA A 134 10.40 13.63 4.23
N LEU A 135 9.66 14.69 3.87
CA LEU A 135 10.22 16.03 3.74
C LEU A 135 10.64 16.62 5.09
N GLY A 136 9.87 16.37 6.15
CA GLY A 136 10.24 16.76 7.52
C GLY A 136 11.57 16.15 7.97
N MET A 137 11.72 14.84 7.77
CA MET A 137 12.96 14.11 8.09
C MET A 137 14.16 14.61 7.27
N ALA A 138 13.97 14.87 5.97
CA ALA A 138 15.03 15.39 5.11
C ALA A 138 15.51 16.78 5.57
N ARG A 139 14.58 17.69 5.91
CA ARG A 139 14.90 19.03 6.42
C ARG A 139 15.66 18.97 7.74
N GLU A 140 15.24 18.10 8.66
CA GLU A 140 15.93 17.91 9.95
C GLU A 140 17.37 17.40 9.75
N ARG A 141 17.60 16.50 8.78
CA ARG A 141 18.95 16.01 8.46
C ARG A 141 19.84 17.09 7.87
N ILE A 142 19.32 17.92 6.97
CA ILE A 142 20.05 19.10 6.49
C ILE A 142 20.42 20.02 7.64
N SER A 143 19.47 20.34 8.54
CA SER A 143 19.74 21.20 9.69
C SER A 143 20.85 20.64 10.58
N ARG A 144 20.90 19.32 10.78
CA ARG A 144 21.98 18.66 11.53
C ARG A 144 23.33 18.73 10.81
N LEU A 145 23.36 18.51 9.50
CA LEU A 145 24.58 18.56 8.69
C LEU A 145 25.17 19.98 8.59
N CYS A 146 24.33 21.01 8.55
CA CYS A 146 24.78 22.41 8.50
C CYS A 146 25.16 23.00 9.87
N ALA A 147 24.79 22.33 10.97
CA ALA A 147 25.16 22.73 12.32
C ALA A 147 26.50 22.14 12.79
N ALA A 148 27.08 21.21 12.01
CA ALA A 148 28.38 20.59 12.22
C ALA A 148 29.48 21.36 11.48
#